data_AF-A0A7X7BZG3-F1
#
_entry.id   AF-A0A7X7BZG3-F1
#
_cell.length_a   1.000
_cell.length_b   1.000
_cell.length_c   1.000
_cell.angle_alpha   90.00
_cell.angle_beta   90.00
_cell.angle_gamma   90.00
#
_symmetry.space_group_name_H-M   'P 1'
#
loop_
_entity.id
_entity.type
_entity.pdbx_description
1 polymer ?
#
loop_
_entity_poly.entity_id
_entity_poly.type
_entity_poly.pdbx_seq_one_letter_code
_entity_poly.pdbx_strand_id
1 'polypeptide(L)' 'MAGSIEEGYFKLNISNSNYPKTNKDRSGSGIGLDNLSRRLRLIYGDSYRMEVMVIDNTYTTILNIPLKK' A
#
# COMPACT_ATOMS: atom_id res chain seq x y z
N MET A 1 8.66 8.47 1.66
CA MET A 1 7.42 8.47 0.86
C MET A 1 7.64 9.35 -0.34
N ALA A 2 7.43 8.84 -1.55
CA ALA A 2 7.55 9.60 -2.80
C ALA A 2 6.27 9.44 -3.62
N GLY A 3 5.77 10.54 -4.18
CA GLY A 3 4.57 10.57 -5.03
C GLY A 3 4.88 11.21 -6.37
N SER A 4 4.29 10.68 -7.45
CA SER A 4 4.45 11.19 -8.81
C SER A 4 3.16 10.99 -9.60
N ILE A 5 3.01 11.73 -10.71
CA ILE A 5 1.93 11.54 -11.66
C ILE A 5 2.54 11.03 -12.95
N GLU A 6 2.10 9.85 -13.40
CA GLU A 6 2.60 9.21 -14.61
C GLU A 6 1.44 8.51 -15.33
N GLU A 7 1.34 8.70 -16.65
CA GLU A 7 0.41 7.96 -17.53
C GLU A 7 -1.07 8.00 -17.09
N GLY A 8 -1.51 9.09 -16.46
CA GLY A 8 -2.88 9.23 -15.96
C GLY A 8 -3.14 8.56 -14.60
N TYR A 9 -2.08 8.12 -13.91
CA TYR A 9 -2.12 7.59 -12.56
C TYR A 9 -1.34 8.47 -11.59
N PHE A 10 -1.84 8.59 -10.38
CA PHE A 10 -1.05 9.00 -9.22
C PHE A 10 -0.34 7.77 -8.67
N LYS A 11 1.00 7.77 -8.74
CA LYS A 11 1.86 6.71 -8.22
C LYS A 11 2.42 7.12 -6.87
N LEU A 12 2.31 6.24 -5.89
CA LEU A 12 2.82 6.43 -4.55
C LEU A 12 3.73 5.26 -4.15
N ASN A 13 4.93 5.59 -3.70
CA ASN A 13 5.90 4.66 -3.15
C ASN A 13 6.15 4.96 -1.66
N ILE A 14 5.82 4.00 -0.83
CA ILE A 14 6.02 4.06 0.63
C ILE A 14 6.97 2.92 0.99
N SER A 15 8.07 3.24 1.67
CA SER A 15 8.98 2.25 2.22
C SER A 15 9.22 2.57 3.69
N ASN A 16 9.16 1.54 4.54
CA ASN A 16 9.53 1.62 5.95
C ASN A 16 10.33 0.39 6.33
N SER A 17 11.19 0.52 7.33
CA SER A 17 11.86 -0.63 7.92
C SER A 17 10.82 -1.67 8.38
N ASN A 18 11.05 -2.93 8.06
CA ASN A 18 10.23 -4.05 8.50
C ASN A 18 10.75 -4.54 9.85
N TYR A 19 10.17 -4.05 10.94
CA TYR A 19 10.43 -4.56 12.28
C TYR A 19 9.22 -5.38 12.72
N PRO A 20 9.09 -6.66 12.30
CA PRO A 20 7.94 -7.47 12.66
C PRO A 20 7.87 -7.58 14.19
N LYS A 21 6.77 -7.13 14.78
CA LYS A 21 6.53 -7.27 16.21
C LYS A 21 6.45 -8.77 16.54
N THR A 22 7.22 -9.21 17.52
CA THR A 22 7.15 -10.58 18.02
C THR A 22 5.77 -10.84 18.64
N ASN A 23 5.33 -12.11 18.68
CA ASN A 23 3.99 -12.59 19.09
C ASN A 23 3.40 -12.04 20.41
N LYS A 24 4.16 -11.28 21.19
CA LYS A 24 3.75 -10.65 22.46
C LYS A 24 3.15 -9.26 22.33
N ASP A 25 3.24 -8.59 21.17
CA ASP A 25 2.74 -7.23 20.98
C ASP A 25 1.69 -7.18 19.84
N ARG A 26 0.44 -7.55 20.16
CA ARG A 26 -0.72 -7.52 19.24
C ARG A 26 -1.40 -6.13 19.16
N SER A 27 -0.67 -5.05 19.39
CA SER A 27 -1.22 -3.70 19.33
C SER A 27 -1.68 -3.25 17.92
N GLY A 28 -1.32 -4.00 16.86
CA GLY A 28 -1.84 -3.80 15.51
C GLY A 28 -2.33 -5.11 14.92
N SER A 29 -3.62 -5.21 14.62
CA SER A 29 -4.26 -6.38 14.01
C SER A 29 -3.82 -6.68 12.57
N GLY A 30 -2.90 -5.88 12.01
CA GLY A 30 -2.43 -6.01 10.63
C GLY A 30 -3.47 -5.64 9.56
N ILE A 31 -4.65 -5.14 9.95
CA ILE A 31 -5.77 -4.93 9.03
C ILE A 31 -5.65 -3.69 8.14
N GLY A 32 -4.65 -2.83 8.35
CA GLY A 32 -4.54 -1.54 7.66
C GLY A 32 -4.54 -1.68 6.13
N LEU A 33 -3.74 -2.61 5.61
CA LEU A 33 -3.63 -2.84 4.16
C LEU A 33 -4.82 -3.62 3.59
N ASP A 34 -5.44 -4.50 4.37
CA ASP A 34 -6.68 -5.17 3.97
C ASP A 34 -7.82 -4.14 3.85
N ASN A 35 -7.98 -3.27 4.84
CA ASN A 35 -8.95 -2.18 4.80
C ASN A 35 -8.69 -1.21 3.64
N LEU A 36 -7.43 -0.84 3.41
CA LEU A 36 -7.05 -0.01 2.27
C LEU A 36 -7.42 -0.68 0.95
N SER A 37 -7.10 -1.96 0.77
CA SER A 37 -7.42 -2.74 -0.44
C SER A 37 -8.93 -2.81 -0.69
N ARG A 38 -9.72 -3.10 0.36
CA ARG A 38 -11.19 -3.12 0.27
C ARG A 38 -11.76 -1.77 -0.15
N ARG A 39 -11.27 -0.68 0.45
CA ARG A 39 -11.70 0.68 0.10
C ARG A 39 -11.34 1.06 -1.33
N LEU A 40 -10.12 0.74 -1.77
CA LEU A 40 -9.68 0.99 -3.14
C LEU A 40 -10.54 0.24 -4.15
N ARG A 41 -10.86 -1.03 -3.89
CA ARG A 41 -11.76 -1.83 -4.74
C ARG A 41 -13.17 -1.23 -4.83
N LEU A 42 -13.71 -0.69 -3.73
CA LEU A 42 -15.02 -0.02 -3.76
C LEU A 42 -15.01 1.29 -4.55
N ILE A 43 -13.92 2.05 -4.49
CA ILE A 43 -13.86 3.40 -5.08
C ILE A 43 -13.43 3.35 -6.56
N TYR A 44 -12.55 2.41 -6.91
CA TYR A 44 -11.88 2.35 -8.21
C TYR A 44 -12.10 1.01 -8.94
N GLY A 45 -12.82 0.05 -8.36
CA GLY A 45 -13.00 -1.26 -8.98
C GLY A 45 -11.65 -1.96 -9.19
N ASP A 46 -11.40 -2.42 -10.42
CA ASP A 46 -10.15 -3.08 -10.80
C ASP A 46 -9.15 -2.12 -11.48
N SER A 47 -9.43 -0.80 -11.49
CA SER A 47 -8.56 0.19 -12.15
C SER A 47 -7.37 0.64 -11.30
N TYR A 48 -7.36 0.35 -9.99
CA TYR A 48 -6.21 0.62 -9.13
C TYR A 48 -5.24 -0.56 -9.13
N ARG A 49 -3.97 -0.30 -8.82
CA ARG A 49 -2.97 -1.35 -8.59
C ARG A 49 -2.26 -1.08 -7.27
N MET A 50 -2.19 -2.10 -6.42
CA MET A 50 -1.44 -2.03 -5.17
C MET A 50 -0.53 -3.26 -5.08
N GLU A 51 0.75 -3.02 -4.85
CA GLU A 51 1.75 -4.06 -4.64
C GLU A 51 2.43 -3.83 -3.29
N VAL A 52 2.69 -4.93 -2.60
CA VAL A 52 3.30 -4.94 -1.28
C VAL A 52 4.40 -5.99 -1.30
N MET A 53 5.60 -5.59 -0.93
CA MET A 53 6.78 -6.44 -0.95
C MET A 53 7.66 -6.18 0.25
N VAL A 54 8.43 -7.20 0.64
CA VAL A 54 9.44 -7.10 1.69
C VAL A 54 10.78 -7.54 1.10
N ILE A 55 11.74 -6.64 1.03
CA ILE A 55 13.10 -6.89 0.53
C ILE A 55 14.08 -6.30 1.55
N ASP A 56 15.13 -7.05 1.92
CA ASP A 56 16.20 -6.59 2.81
C ASP A 56 15.69 -5.87 4.07
N ASN A 57 14.72 -6.50 4.73
CA ASN A 57 14.09 -5.96 5.95
C ASN A 57 13.44 -4.58 5.76
N THR A 58 13.05 -4.25 4.52
CA THR A 58 12.30 -3.05 4.15
C THR A 58 10.94 -3.48 3.61
N TYR A 59 9.89 -2.94 4.20
CA TYR A 59 8.53 -3.07 3.76
C TYR A 59 8.21 -1.97 2.75
N THR A 60 7.86 -2.35 1.53
CA THR A 60 7.55 -1.40 0.45
C THR A 60 6.12 -1.62 -0.04
N THR A 61 5.38 -0.53 -0.18
CA THR A 61 4.06 -0.48 -0.79
C THR A 61 4.09 0.46 -1.98
N ILE A 62 3.69 -0.06 -3.14
CA ILE A 62 3.54 0.68 -4.39
C ILE A 62 2.04 0.76 -4.68
N LEU A 63 1.54 1.98 -4.90
CA LEU A 63 0.12 2.23 -5.16
C LEU A 63 -0.05 3.11 -6.38
N ASN A 64 -0.83 2.65 -7.35
CA ASN A 64 -1.21 3.39 -8.55
C ASN A 64 -2.73 3.61 -8.53
N ILE A 65 -3.15 4.87 -8.50
CA ILE A 65 -4.56 5.28 -8.49
C ILE A 65 -4.84 6.08 -9.76
N PRO A 66 -5.90 5.77 -10.53
CA PRO A 66 -6.23 6.55 -11.73
C PRO A 66 -6.66 7.98 -11.34
N LEU A 67 -6.22 8.97 -12.13
CA LEU A 67 -6.55 10.38 -11.91
C LEU A 67 -7.98 10.75 -12.33
N LYS A 68 -8.62 9.88 -13.12
CA LYS A 68 -10.02 10.01 -13.54
C LYS A 68 -10.75 8.71 -13.18
N LYS A 69 -11.96 8.83 -12.63
CA LYS A 69 -12.86 7.71 -12.40
C LYS A 69 -13.57 7.32 -13.69
#